data_AF-A0A8S8Z692-F1
#
_entry.id   AF-A0A8S8Z692-F1
#
_cell.length_a   1.000
_cell.length_b   1.000
_cell.length_c   1.000
_cell.angle_alpha   90.00
_cell.angle_beta   90.00
_cell.angle_gamma   90.00
#
_symmetry.space_group_name_H-M   'P 1'
#
loop_
_entity.id
_entity.type
_entity.pdbx_description
1 polymer ?
#
loop_
_entity_poly.entity_id
_entity_poly.type
_entity_poly.pdbx_seq_one_letter_code
_entity_poly.pdbx_strand_id
1 'polypeptide(L)'
;MDEQRRIRALMEKDPVRFFERENIGLWDDARRALWEFVNADVDGMVFVSNATQGINTVLRSLRLQPGDEIIVPDHSYQACWNAVDFVTEGRGEDGGGRGPLQGRGSAGGA
;
A
#
# COMPACT_ATOMS: atom_id res chain seq x y z
N MET A 1 -17.85 3.17 15.72
CA MET A 1 -17.42 2.08 16.62
C MET A 1 -18.44 0.97 16.75
N ASP A 2 -19.75 1.27 16.71
CA ASP A 2 -20.80 0.23 16.84
C ASP A 2 -20.80 -0.79 15.70
N GLU A 3 -20.60 -0.35 14.46
CA GLU A 3 -20.56 -1.25 13.31
C GLU A 3 -19.40 -2.24 13.36
N GLN A 4 -18.20 -1.77 13.74
CA GLN A 4 -17.04 -2.64 13.95
C GLN A 4 -17.31 -3.71 15.03
N ARG A 5 -17.99 -3.33 16.12
CA ARG A 5 -18.39 -4.27 17.18
C ARG A 5 -19.41 -5.29 16.66
N ARG A 6 -20.40 -4.85 15.88
CA ARG A 6 -21.40 -5.72 15.26
C ARG A 6 -20.76 -6.78 14.36
N ILE A 7 -19.86 -6.36 13.47
CA ILE A 7 -19.15 -7.28 12.56
C ILE A 7 -18.28 -8.25 13.35
N ARG A 8 -17.57 -7.79 14.39
CA ARG A 8 -16.79 -8.67 15.26
C ARG A 8 -17.66 -9.71 15.95
N ALA A 9 -18.81 -9.32 16.50
CA ALA A 9 -19.72 -10.25 17.15
C ALA A 9 -20.31 -11.30 16.17
N LEU A 10 -20.56 -10.93 14.92
CA LEU A 10 -20.97 -11.87 13.87
C LEU A 10 -19.88 -12.90 13.58
N MET A 11 -18.64 -12.44 13.41
CA MET A 11 -17.47 -13.30 13.19
C MET A 11 -17.23 -14.23 14.38
N GLU A 12 -17.34 -13.74 15.62
CA GLU A 12 -17.15 -14.54 16.84
C GLU A 12 -18.28 -15.57 17.05
N LYS A 13 -19.50 -15.28 16.57
CA LYS A 13 -20.67 -16.16 16.71
C LYS A 13 -20.58 -17.42 15.83
N ASP A 14 -20.13 -17.27 14.59
CA ASP A 14 -19.97 -18.38 13.64
C ASP A 14 -18.88 -18.04 12.60
N PRO A 15 -17.59 -18.30 12.92
CA PRO A 15 -16.47 -17.92 12.07
C PRO A 15 -16.52 -18.55 10.68
N VAL A 16 -16.93 -19.82 10.58
CA VAL A 16 -16.96 -20.55 9.30
C VAL A 16 -17.97 -19.90 8.37
N ARG A 17 -19.21 -19.70 8.84
CA ARG A 17 -20.24 -19.03 8.06
C ARG A 17 -19.84 -17.60 7.72
N PHE A 18 -19.22 -16.87 8.65
CA PHE A 18 -18.78 -15.50 8.42
C PHE A 18 -17.79 -15.43 7.26
N PHE A 19 -16.70 -16.20 7.30
CA PHE A 19 -15.68 -16.15 6.26
C PHE A 19 -16.14 -16.74 4.92
N GLU A 20 -16.99 -17.77 4.92
CA GLU A 20 -17.45 -18.41 3.68
C GLU A 20 -18.59 -17.67 2.99
N ARG A 21 -19.44 -16.93 3.71
CA ARG A 21 -20.70 -16.41 3.16
C ARG A 21 -20.95 -14.93 3.40
N GLU A 22 -20.64 -14.42 4.58
CA GLU A 22 -21.05 -13.05 4.98
C GLU A 22 -19.98 -12.01 4.67
N ASN A 23 -18.72 -12.39 4.84
CA ASN A 23 -17.57 -11.51 4.71
C ASN A 23 -17.51 -10.82 3.34
N ILE A 24 -17.75 -11.54 2.24
CA ILE A 24 -17.65 -10.99 0.88
C ILE A 24 -18.63 -9.82 0.68
N GLY A 25 -19.89 -9.97 1.10
CA GLY A 25 -20.89 -8.90 0.99
C GLY A 25 -20.50 -7.67 1.84
N LEU A 26 -20.05 -7.90 3.07
CA LEU A 26 -19.58 -6.82 3.96
C LEU A 26 -18.35 -6.10 3.40
N TRP A 27 -17.44 -6.82 2.74
CA TRP A 27 -16.30 -6.23 2.04
C TRP A 27 -16.74 -5.33 0.90
N ASP A 28 -17.66 -5.79 0.05
CA ASP A 28 -18.13 -5.02 -1.10
C ASP A 28 -18.89 -3.75 -0.67
N ASP A 29 -19.68 -3.83 0.40
CA ASP A 29 -20.36 -2.66 0.95
C ASP A 29 -19.36 -1.64 1.49
N ALA A 30 -18.29 -2.09 2.16
CA ALA A 30 -17.21 -1.21 2.59
C ALA A 30 -16.46 -0.58 1.41
N ARG A 31 -16.21 -1.33 0.32
CA ARG A 31 -15.60 -0.80 -0.92
C ARG A 31 -16.46 0.29 -1.54
N ARG A 32 -17.77 0.08 -1.64
CA ARG A 32 -18.72 1.04 -2.20
C ARG A 32 -18.76 2.33 -1.39
N ALA A 33 -18.84 2.23 -0.07
CA ALA A 33 -18.85 3.41 0.80
C ALA A 33 -17.57 4.25 0.66
N LEU A 34 -16.40 3.61 0.54
CA LEU A 34 -15.14 4.32 0.30
C LEU A 34 -15.08 4.93 -1.09
N TRP A 35 -15.56 4.22 -2.11
CA TRP A 35 -15.60 4.70 -3.49
C TRP A 35 -16.39 6.01 -3.60
N GLU A 36 -17.58 6.08 -3.00
CA GLU A 36 -18.39 7.31 -2.97
C GLU A 36 -17.64 8.44 -2.26
N PHE A 37 -16.90 8.12 -1.19
CA PHE A 37 -16.17 9.10 -0.41
C PHE A 37 -14.95 9.69 -1.15
N VAL A 38 -14.16 8.84 -1.83
CA VAL A 38 -12.93 9.28 -2.52
C VAL A 38 -13.14 9.61 -4.00
N ASN A 39 -14.34 9.35 -4.54
CA ASN A 39 -14.69 9.51 -5.96
C ASN A 39 -13.70 8.80 -6.90
N ALA A 40 -13.41 7.52 -6.61
CA ALA A 40 -12.49 6.69 -7.40
C ALA A 40 -13.23 5.82 -8.42
N ASP A 41 -12.61 4.74 -8.92
CA ASP A 41 -13.29 3.65 -9.62
C ASP A 41 -13.45 2.47 -8.64
N VAL A 42 -14.64 1.86 -8.60
CA VAL A 42 -14.94 0.75 -7.67
C VAL A 42 -14.09 -0.49 -7.98
N ASP A 43 -13.77 -0.71 -9.26
CA ASP A 43 -12.96 -1.85 -9.71
C ASP A 43 -11.45 -1.58 -9.58
N GLY A 44 -11.05 -0.31 -9.47
CA GLY A 44 -9.66 0.13 -9.35
C GLY A 44 -9.10 0.16 -7.92
N MET A 45 -9.89 -0.20 -6.90
CA MET A 45 -9.49 -0.13 -5.50
C MET A 45 -9.35 -1.50 -4.84
N VAL A 46 -8.33 -1.61 -4.00
CA VAL A 46 -8.06 -2.79 -3.18
C VAL A 46 -7.75 -2.38 -1.75
N PHE A 47 -8.12 -3.22 -0.81
CA PHE A 47 -7.75 -3.04 0.59
C PHE A 47 -6.39 -3.64 0.87
N VAL A 48 -5.57 -2.88 1.60
CA VAL A 48 -4.27 -3.31 2.11
C VAL A 48 -4.24 -3.11 3.62
N SER A 49 -3.41 -3.89 4.30
CA SER A 49 -3.31 -3.87 5.76
C SER A 49 -2.72 -2.57 6.31
N ASN A 50 -1.96 -1.81 5.51
CA ASN A 50 -1.44 -0.48 5.85
C ASN A 50 -0.84 0.21 4.61
N ALA A 51 -0.54 1.50 4.73
CA ALA A 51 0.07 2.30 3.67
C ALA A 51 1.43 1.75 3.19
N THR A 52 2.28 1.26 4.10
CA THR A 52 3.58 0.67 3.77
C THR A 52 3.44 -0.57 2.89
N GLN A 53 2.46 -1.42 3.17
CA GLN A 53 2.14 -2.59 2.33
C GLN A 53 1.65 -2.14 0.96
N GLY A 54 0.77 -1.12 0.89
CA GLY A 54 0.29 -0.58 -0.38
C GLY A 54 1.44 -0.10 -1.28
N ILE A 55 2.34 0.72 -0.74
CA ILE A 55 3.51 1.24 -1.47
C ILE A 55 4.41 0.09 -1.95
N ASN A 56 4.71 -0.88 -1.08
CA ASN A 56 5.54 -2.03 -1.44
C ASN A 56 4.90 -2.87 -2.55
N THR A 57 3.59 -3.10 -2.50
CA THR A 57 2.87 -3.85 -3.53
C THR A 57 2.98 -3.18 -4.89
N VAL A 58 2.79 -1.86 -4.95
CA VAL A 58 2.90 -1.10 -6.21
C VAL A 58 4.34 -1.11 -6.73
N LEU A 59 5.33 -0.74 -5.90
CA LEU A 59 6.72 -0.67 -6.36
C LEU A 59 7.26 -2.02 -6.83
N ARG A 60 6.84 -3.12 -6.20
CA ARG A 60 7.25 -4.48 -6.61
C ARG A 60 6.57 -4.95 -7.90
N SER A 61 5.36 -4.45 -8.21
CA SER A 61 4.66 -4.82 -9.44
C SER A 61 5.18 -4.07 -10.67
N LEU A 62 5.82 -2.92 -10.48
CA LEU A 62 6.42 -2.14 -11.56
C LEU A 62 7.65 -2.83 -12.18
N ARG A 63 7.69 -2.86 -13.51
CA ARG A 63 8.82 -3.35 -14.31
C ARG A 63 9.69 -2.19 -14.80
N LEU A 64 10.39 -1.55 -13.86
CA LEU A 64 11.35 -0.50 -14.16
C LEU A 64 12.42 -0.99 -15.15
N GLN A 65 12.63 -0.24 -16.22
CA GLN A 65 13.65 -0.47 -17.23
C GLN A 65 14.86 0.46 -17.00
N PRO A 66 16.03 0.15 -17.59
CA PRO A 66 17.15 1.07 -17.59
C PRO A 66 16.74 2.44 -18.16
N GLY A 67 16.93 3.50 -17.36
CA GLY A 67 16.53 4.86 -17.72
C GLY A 67 15.23 5.34 -17.06
N ASP A 68 14.47 4.47 -16.40
CA ASP A 68 13.31 4.88 -15.60
C ASP A 68 13.76 5.50 -14.27
N GLU A 69 13.06 6.53 -13.83
CA GLU A 69 13.36 7.27 -12.60
C GLU A 69 12.16 7.25 -11.64
N ILE A 70 12.43 7.04 -10.35
CA ILE A 70 11.44 7.19 -9.28
C ILE A 70 11.70 8.52 -8.58
N ILE A 71 10.70 9.40 -8.57
CA ILE A 71 10.78 10.71 -7.94
C ILE A 71 10.04 10.66 -6.60
N VAL A 72 10.76 10.91 -5.51
CA VAL A 72 10.20 10.96 -4.15
C VAL A 72 10.46 12.36 -3.56
N PRO A 73 9.43 13.14 -3.21
CA PRO A 73 9.61 14.45 -2.59
C PRO A 73 10.25 14.37 -1.20
N ASP A 74 10.97 15.44 -0.79
CA ASP A 74 11.68 15.50 0.51
C ASP A 74 10.78 15.46 1.75
N HIS A 75 9.49 15.77 1.60
CA HIS A 75 8.50 15.68 2.68
C HIS A 75 7.78 14.33 2.73
N SER A 76 8.25 13.35 1.94
CA SER A 76 7.69 12.00 1.95
C SER A 76 8.03 11.25 3.23
N TYR A 77 7.11 10.39 3.64
CA TYR A 77 7.32 9.55 4.80
C TYR A 77 8.50 8.58 4.59
N GLN A 78 9.28 8.31 5.64
CA GLN A 78 10.48 7.46 5.55
C GLN A 78 10.20 6.06 4.97
N ALA A 79 8.99 5.52 5.17
CA ALA A 79 8.59 4.25 4.60
C ALA A 79 8.61 4.23 3.06
N CYS A 80 8.40 5.38 2.40
CA CYS A 80 8.50 5.51 0.95
C CYS A 80 9.94 5.30 0.49
N TRP A 81 10.91 5.97 1.14
CA TRP A 81 12.33 5.82 0.85
C TRP A 81 12.81 4.39 1.04
N ASN A 82 12.48 3.77 2.18
CA ASN A 82 12.87 2.39 2.46
C ASN A 82 12.32 1.40 1.40
N ALA A 83 11.10 1.64 0.90
CA ALA A 83 10.51 0.80 -0.12
C ALA A 83 11.19 0.96 -1.49
N VAL A 84 11.58 2.19 -1.84
CA VAL A 84 12.34 2.48 -3.07
C VAL A 84 13.74 1.88 -3.00
N ASP A 85 14.48 2.13 -1.92
CA ASP A 85 15.81 1.58 -1.69
C ASP A 85 15.79 0.06 -1.86
N PHE A 86 14.86 -0.64 -1.17
CA PHE A 86 14.73 -2.09 -1.27
C PHE A 86 14.51 -2.58 -2.72
N VAL A 87 13.65 -1.91 -3.50
CA VAL A 87 13.31 -2.35 -4.86
C VAL A 87 14.45 -2.06 -5.84
N THR A 88 15.25 -1.04 -5.58
CA THR A 88 16.42 -0.69 -6.41
C THR A 88 17.67 -1.52 -6.06
N GLU A 89 17.92 -1.78 -4.77
CA GLU A 89 19.03 -2.61 -4.28
C GLU A 89 18.93 -4.05 -4.77
N GLY A 90 17.72 -4.63 -4.77
CA GLY A 90 17.47 -5.99 -5.27
C GLY A 90 17.52 -6.14 -6.80
N ARG A 91 17.67 -5.05 -7.56
CA ARG A 91 17.71 -5.05 -9.04
C ARG A 91 19.05 -4.56 -9.61
N GLY A 92 20.02 -4.23 -8.76
CA GLY A 92 21.27 -3.56 -9.12
C GLY A 92 22.38 -4.43 -9.73
N GLU A 93 22.10 -5.63 -10.26
CA GLU A 93 23.14 -6.50 -10.85
C GLU A 93 23.38 -6.35 -12.37
N ASP A 94 22.63 -5.50 -13.08
CA ASP A 94 22.94 -5.20 -14.49
C ASP A 94 23.62 -3.83 -14.62
N GLY A 95 24.92 -3.89 -14.96
CA GLY A 95 25.90 -2.82 -14.85
C GLY A 95 25.57 -1.53 -15.59
N GLY A 96 25.62 -0.42 -14.84
CA GLY A 96 25.57 0.94 -15.36
C GLY A 96 25.56 1.92 -14.20
N GLY A 97 26.75 2.24 -13.67
CA GLY A 97 26.92 2.95 -12.42
C GLY A 97 26.09 4.23 -12.27
N ARG A 98 25.29 4.29 -11.21
CA ARG A 98 24.88 5.52 -10.54
C ARG A 98 24.90 5.24 -9.03
N GLY A 99 25.62 6.09 -8.29
CA GLY A 99 25.84 5.97 -6.85
C GLY A 99 24.54 6.08 -6.03
N PRO A 100 24.64 5.94 -4.69
CA PRO A 100 23.48 5.93 -3.80
C PRO A 100 22.60 7.16 -4.06
N LEU A 101 21.29 6.91 -4.17
CA LEU A 101 20.25 7.92 -4.43
C LEU A 101 20.50 9.13 -3.52
N GLN A 102 21.03 10.20 -4.11
CA GLN A 102 21.51 11.37 -3.39
C GLN A 102 20.31 12.25 -3.07
N GLY A 103 19.65 11.94 -1.95
CA GLY A 103 18.45 12.62 -1.49
C GLY A 103 18.12 12.36 -0.02
N ARG A 104 19.14 12.10 0.82
CA ARG A 104 18.94 12.20 2.28
C ARG A 104 18.91 13.67 2.65
N GLY A 105 17.75 14.31 2.49
CA GLY A 105 17.45 15.54 3.18
C GLY A 105 17.64 15.30 4.67
N SER A 106 18.63 15.97 5.25
CA SER A 106 18.86 15.97 6.68
C SER A 106 17.63 16.57 7.37
N ALA A 107 16.78 15.74 7.94
CA ALA A 107 15.85 16.16 8.98
C ALA A 107 16.66 16.48 10.25
N GLY A 108 17.37 17.60 10.21
CA GLY A 108 17.98 18.24 11.36
C GLY A 108 17.05 19.31 11.90
N GLY A 109 16.51 19.05 13.10
CA GLY A 109 16.17 20.04 14.12
C GLY A 109 15.21 21.18 13.78
N ALA A 110 14.00 21.10 14.34
CA ALA A 110 13.40 22.15 15.17
C ALA A 110 12.33 21.52 16.09
#